data_AF-A0A848YYK3-F1
#
_entry.id   AF-A0A848YYK3-F1
#
_cell.length_a   1.000
_cell.length_b   1.000
_cell.length_c   1.000
_cell.angle_alpha   90.00
_cell.angle_beta   90.00
_cell.angle_gamma   90.00
#
_symmetry.space_group_name_H-M   'P 1'
#
loop_
_entity.id
_entity.type
_entity.pdbx_description
1 polymer ?
#
loop_
_entity_poly.entity_id
_entity_poly.type
_entity_poly.pdbx_seq_one_letter_code
_entity_poly.pdbx_strand_id
1 'polypeptide(L)'
;MMLFVITTLLFTVLTSIQFKRLERQVARDHHYIIDNRFNALLTRYSILALALFAVDIYVLNLSLFTKVFPVFKLIPTLEALFFVILFIGYLSIIWALAFGVYRKLNNLNISRSAFVLSNISFAVPVLLPWVLLSGISDILFALPLEWPKAWLSSTGGQVSYFITFLVLVSVFGPALIHRFWWCSPLENGEYRSRIAELCQKAGVKYADILYWPIFGGRMITAGVMGLFYKYRYILVTRALLQSLEPDEMDAVIGHEIGHVKKKHLLFYLFFFAGYMFIAFASFDLIVYLLIFTEPAFRTLSKIGISQTSLTTGVFSVIMIVNFLIYFRFVFGYFMRNFERQADGYVYQLFENAQPLIRTFRKIAAFSSQPSDKPNWHHFSISERVRYLERCEADRRWITRQDNKIRKSLVVYALGLLLVVTVGYQINYGETGRYISEHVLVQIILNEIEKSPENPKLIQTLGDVYYNIKQYPKAIDAYKSSLAMDPDNPTTLNNLAWLYATCEDDRYVDKAMALSLSQQALALDPDAPHILDTLAESLFINGRIDEAIETEKRALELSNLDRHIYLKQLEKFQNALR
;
A
#
# COMPACT_ATOMS: atom_id res chain seq x y z
N MET A 1 -30.02 -8.43 7.16
CA MET A 1 -30.56 -7.10 7.55
C MET A 1 -30.96 -7.02 9.03
N MET A 2 -31.81 -7.91 9.56
CA MET A 2 -32.22 -7.87 10.98
C MET A 2 -31.03 -7.97 11.96
N LEU A 3 -30.08 -8.87 11.73
CA LEU A 3 -28.90 -9.04 12.57
C LEU A 3 -27.97 -7.81 12.60
N PHE A 4 -27.84 -7.11 11.47
CA PHE A 4 -27.10 -5.85 11.35
C PHE A 4 -27.73 -4.74 12.21
N VAL A 5 -29.06 -4.62 12.20
CA VAL A 5 -29.78 -3.64 13.02
C VAL A 5 -29.60 -3.95 14.51
N ILE A 6 -29.74 -5.22 14.90
CA ILE A 6 -29.59 -5.67 16.30
C ILE A 6 -28.18 -5.39 16.83
N THR A 7 -27.14 -5.77 16.07
CA THR A 7 -25.74 -5.57 16.46
C THR A 7 -25.38 -4.08 16.55
N THR A 8 -25.85 -3.26 15.60
CA THR A 8 -25.69 -1.80 15.64
C THR A 8 -26.40 -1.15 16.84
N LEU A 9 -27.62 -1.60 17.15
CA LEU A 9 -28.38 -1.12 18.31
C LEU A 9 -27.66 -1.49 19.62
N LEU A 10 -27.22 -2.74 19.75
CA LEU A 10 -26.47 -3.22 20.90
C LEU A 10 -25.19 -2.40 21.11
N PHE A 11 -24.41 -2.18 20.03
CA PHE A 11 -23.23 -1.33 20.06
C PHE A 11 -23.54 0.08 20.56
N THR A 12 -24.62 0.69 20.06
CA THR A 12 -25.06 2.03 20.45
C THR A 12 -25.43 2.10 21.93
N VAL A 13 -26.19 1.11 22.42
CA VAL A 13 -26.60 1.03 23.83
C VAL A 13 -25.40 0.85 24.75
N LEU A 14 -24.49 -0.08 24.43
CA LEU A 14 -23.28 -0.31 25.21
C LEU A 14 -22.39 0.93 25.27
N THR A 15 -22.20 1.60 24.13
CA THR A 15 -21.44 2.87 24.05
C THR A 15 -22.08 3.95 24.93
N SER A 16 -23.41 4.10 24.86
CA SER A 16 -24.16 5.08 25.63
C SER A 16 -24.04 4.84 27.15
N ILE A 17 -24.10 3.58 27.59
CA ILE A 17 -23.96 3.22 29.01
C ILE A 17 -22.58 3.64 29.54
N GLN A 18 -21.50 3.35 28.81
CA GLN A 18 -20.15 3.68 29.30
C GLN A 18 -19.89 5.18 29.34
N PHE A 19 -20.27 5.94 28.30
CA PHE A 19 -20.08 7.39 28.31
C PHE A 19 -20.95 8.08 29.36
N LYS A 20 -22.20 7.63 29.59
CA LYS A 20 -23.04 8.15 30.69
C LYS A 20 -22.45 7.83 32.07
N ARG A 21 -21.86 6.65 32.26
CA ARG A 21 -21.16 6.30 33.52
C ARG A 21 -19.98 7.24 33.76
N LEU A 22 -19.16 7.49 32.74
CA LEU A 22 -18.04 8.41 32.83
C LEU A 22 -18.51 9.86 33.07
N GLU A 23 -19.59 10.28 32.41
CA GLU A 23 -20.16 11.62 32.55
C GLU A 23 -20.61 11.94 33.99
N ARG A 24 -21.08 10.93 34.73
CA ARG A 24 -21.44 11.06 36.15
C ARG A 24 -20.22 11.19 37.06
N GLN A 25 -19.07 10.68 36.65
CA GLN A 25 -17.81 10.74 37.40
C GLN A 25 -17.05 12.06 37.19
N VAL A 26 -17.33 12.81 36.12
CA VAL A 26 -16.67 14.09 35.81
C VAL A 26 -16.74 15.07 37.00
N ALA A 27 -17.82 15.06 37.78
CA ALA A 27 -17.99 15.95 38.92
C ALA A 27 -17.31 15.48 40.22
N ARG A 28 -16.79 14.24 40.26
CA ARG A 28 -16.27 13.60 41.49
C ARG A 28 -14.77 13.36 41.46
N ASP A 29 -14.22 13.05 40.30
CA ASP A 29 -12.82 12.66 40.14
C ASP A 29 -11.97 13.83 39.59
N HIS A 30 -10.64 13.75 39.74
CA HIS A 30 -9.72 14.72 39.16
C HIS A 30 -9.83 14.78 37.64
N HIS A 31 -9.83 16.00 37.09
CA HIS A 31 -10.00 16.31 35.67
C HIS A 31 -9.09 15.47 34.75
N TYR A 32 -7.81 15.38 35.11
CA TYR A 32 -6.79 14.57 34.40
C TYR A 32 -7.14 13.07 34.29
N ILE A 33 -7.64 12.47 35.37
CA ILE A 33 -7.98 11.04 35.40
C ILE A 33 -9.16 10.77 34.46
N ILE A 34 -10.14 11.67 34.48
CA ILE A 34 -11.33 11.55 33.63
C ILE A 34 -11.01 11.80 32.17
N ASP A 35 -10.15 12.77 31.84
CA ASP A 35 -9.72 13.00 30.45
C ASP A 35 -8.97 11.78 29.87
N ASN A 36 -8.07 11.19 30.64
CA ASN A 36 -7.39 9.95 30.22
C ASN A 36 -8.36 8.79 30.04
N ARG A 37 -9.30 8.59 30.97
CA ARG A 37 -10.35 7.57 30.83
C ARG A 37 -11.24 7.85 29.62
N PHE A 38 -11.57 9.11 29.35
CA PHE A 38 -12.34 9.54 28.20
C PHE A 38 -11.63 9.17 26.90
N ASN A 39 -10.35 9.53 26.75
CA ASN A 39 -9.55 9.22 25.57
C ASN A 39 -9.36 7.71 25.37
N ALA A 40 -9.13 6.96 26.46
CA ALA A 40 -9.03 5.51 26.42
C ALA A 40 -10.36 4.86 26.02
N LEU A 41 -11.49 5.35 26.54
CA LEU A 41 -12.82 4.85 26.21
C LEU A 41 -13.16 5.16 24.74
N LEU A 42 -12.88 6.38 24.28
CA LEU A 42 -13.04 6.78 22.88
C LEU A 42 -12.25 5.84 21.96
N THR A 43 -10.97 5.61 22.26
CA THR A 43 -10.10 4.70 21.49
C THR A 43 -10.64 3.27 21.47
N ARG A 44 -11.04 2.72 22.62
CA ARG A 44 -11.59 1.36 22.72
C ARG A 44 -12.85 1.19 21.89
N TYR A 45 -13.76 2.17 21.93
CA TYR A 45 -14.99 2.12 21.17
C TYR A 45 -14.78 2.37 19.67
N SER A 46 -13.78 3.16 19.28
CA SER A 46 -13.36 3.26 17.87
C SER A 46 -12.80 1.92 17.35
N ILE A 47 -12.02 1.19 18.15
CA ILE A 47 -11.56 -0.17 17.82
C ILE A 47 -12.74 -1.14 17.73
N LEU A 48 -13.69 -1.06 18.67
CA LEU A 48 -14.89 -1.89 18.63
C LEU A 48 -15.78 -1.59 17.43
N ALA A 49 -15.89 -0.32 17.01
CA ALA A 49 -16.58 0.06 15.78
C ALA A 49 -15.90 -0.53 14.54
N LEU A 50 -14.56 -0.57 14.51
CA LEU A 50 -13.82 -1.24 13.44
C LEU A 50 -14.08 -2.75 13.43
N ALA A 51 -14.11 -3.39 14.61
CA ALA A 51 -14.44 -4.81 14.73
C ALA A 51 -15.88 -5.11 14.28
N LEU A 52 -16.84 -4.27 14.68
CA LEU A 52 -18.23 -4.37 14.23
C LEU A 52 -18.33 -4.21 12.71
N PHE A 53 -17.67 -3.19 12.15
CA PHE A 53 -17.60 -2.98 10.71
C PHE A 53 -17.02 -4.20 9.98
N ALA A 54 -15.95 -4.82 10.50
CA ALA A 54 -15.42 -6.06 9.94
C ALA A 54 -16.43 -7.22 10.00
N VAL A 55 -17.18 -7.35 11.10
CA VAL A 55 -18.28 -8.34 11.20
C VAL A 55 -19.35 -8.05 10.15
N ASP A 56 -19.74 -6.80 9.93
CA ASP A 56 -20.74 -6.43 8.92
C ASP A 56 -20.30 -6.80 7.51
N ILE A 57 -19.03 -6.53 7.17
CA ILE A 57 -18.49 -6.82 5.84
C ILE A 57 -18.29 -8.32 5.62
N TYR A 58 -17.62 -9.02 6.54
CA TYR A 58 -17.15 -10.39 6.31
C TYR A 58 -18.11 -11.47 6.83
N VAL A 59 -18.75 -11.25 7.97
CA VAL A 59 -19.65 -12.25 8.59
C VAL A 59 -21.07 -12.07 8.07
N LEU A 60 -21.59 -10.83 8.09
CA LEU A 60 -22.94 -10.53 7.60
C LEU A 60 -23.00 -10.41 6.08
N ASN A 61 -21.83 -10.38 5.43
CA ASN A 61 -21.66 -10.30 3.98
C ASN A 61 -22.49 -9.16 3.35
N LEU A 62 -22.36 -7.97 3.92
CA LEU A 62 -23.12 -6.79 3.47
C LEU A 62 -22.82 -6.43 2.00
N SER A 63 -21.68 -6.90 1.45
CA SER A 63 -21.35 -6.80 0.02
C SER A 63 -22.36 -7.47 -0.92
N LEU A 64 -23.19 -8.41 -0.44
CA LEU A 64 -24.25 -8.99 -1.26
C LEU A 64 -25.35 -7.95 -1.59
N PHE A 65 -25.58 -6.99 -0.69
CA PHE A 65 -26.57 -5.94 -0.90
C PHE A 65 -26.14 -4.95 -1.99
N THR A 66 -24.85 -4.63 -2.04
CA THR A 66 -24.29 -3.71 -3.05
C THR A 66 -24.30 -4.33 -4.45
N LYS A 67 -24.16 -5.66 -4.57
CA LYS A 67 -24.20 -6.36 -5.87
C LYS A 67 -25.49 -6.16 -6.67
N VAL A 68 -26.59 -5.76 -6.03
CA VAL A 68 -27.87 -5.45 -6.68
C VAL A 68 -27.77 -4.18 -7.55
N PHE A 69 -26.87 -3.26 -7.20
CA PHE A 69 -26.73 -1.98 -7.90
C PHE A 69 -25.63 -2.05 -8.97
N PRO A 70 -25.96 -1.95 -10.27
CA PRO A 70 -24.97 -2.04 -11.36
C PRO A 70 -23.87 -0.99 -11.29
N VAL A 71 -24.17 0.19 -10.72
CA VAL A 71 -23.22 1.30 -10.58
C VAL A 71 -21.98 0.91 -9.77
N PHE A 72 -22.11 0.03 -8.77
CA PHE A 72 -20.99 -0.43 -7.95
C PHE A 72 -20.07 -1.38 -8.70
N LYS A 73 -20.57 -2.11 -9.71
CA LYS A 73 -19.71 -2.90 -10.60
C LYS A 73 -18.94 -2.02 -11.57
N LEU A 74 -19.54 -0.92 -12.01
CA LEU A 74 -18.89 0.02 -12.93
C LEU A 74 -17.85 0.90 -12.21
N ILE A 75 -18.16 1.33 -10.99
CA ILE A 75 -17.31 2.22 -10.18
C ILE A 75 -17.18 1.64 -8.76
N PRO A 76 -16.28 0.67 -8.56
CA PRO A 76 -16.02 0.06 -7.25
C PRO A 76 -15.71 1.06 -6.13
N THR A 77 -15.13 2.22 -6.46
CA THR A 77 -14.89 3.31 -5.49
C THR A 77 -16.17 3.79 -4.82
N LEU A 78 -17.30 3.80 -5.53
CA LEU A 78 -18.59 4.19 -4.93
C LEU A 78 -19.08 3.17 -3.90
N GLU A 79 -18.83 1.88 -4.15
CA GLU A 79 -19.12 0.83 -3.19
C GLU A 79 -18.27 0.97 -1.93
N ALA A 80 -16.96 1.19 -2.12
CA ALA A 80 -16.05 1.39 -1.02
C ALA A 80 -16.39 2.67 -0.22
N LEU A 81 -16.79 3.76 -0.90
CA LEU A 81 -17.29 4.99 -0.26
C LEU A 81 -18.56 4.73 0.56
N PHE A 82 -19.48 3.92 0.06
CA PHE A 82 -20.68 3.53 0.81
C PHE A 82 -20.32 2.85 2.14
N PHE A 83 -19.35 1.93 2.14
CA PHE A 83 -18.87 1.29 3.36
C PHE A 83 -18.07 2.24 4.27
N VAL A 84 -17.30 3.16 3.70
CA VAL A 84 -16.61 4.21 4.48
C VAL A 84 -17.62 5.14 5.17
N ILE A 85 -18.72 5.49 4.50
CA ILE A 85 -19.82 6.27 5.10
C ILE A 85 -20.46 5.50 6.26
N LEU A 86 -20.67 4.20 6.11
CA LEU A 86 -21.15 3.34 7.20
C LEU A 86 -20.21 3.39 8.41
N PHE A 87 -18.91 3.25 8.19
CA PHE A 87 -17.90 3.33 9.26
C PHE A 87 -17.84 4.71 9.94
N ILE A 88 -17.88 5.80 9.15
CA ILE A 88 -17.99 7.17 9.67
C ILE A 88 -19.30 7.34 10.46
N GLY A 89 -20.37 6.65 10.08
CA GLY A 89 -21.62 6.57 10.83
C GLY A 89 -21.42 6.00 12.24
N TYR A 90 -20.69 4.89 12.37
CA TYR A 90 -20.33 4.35 13.69
C TYR A 90 -19.50 5.33 14.53
N LEU A 91 -18.49 5.97 13.93
CA LEU A 91 -17.70 6.99 14.63
C LEU A 91 -18.56 8.19 15.05
N SER A 92 -19.52 8.60 14.21
CA SER A 92 -20.44 9.69 14.50
C SER A 92 -21.36 9.38 15.68
N ILE A 93 -21.83 8.13 15.80
CA ILE A 93 -22.58 7.66 16.99
C ILE A 93 -21.71 7.78 18.24
N ILE A 94 -20.46 7.32 18.19
CA ILE A 94 -19.52 7.43 19.32
C ILE A 94 -19.34 8.90 19.71
N TRP A 95 -19.01 9.78 18.75
CA TRP A 95 -18.80 11.21 19.03
C TRP A 95 -20.05 11.89 19.59
N ALA A 96 -21.24 11.57 19.07
CA ALA A 96 -22.50 12.11 19.58
C ALA A 96 -22.77 11.70 21.03
N LEU A 97 -22.44 10.46 21.41
CA LEU A 97 -22.60 9.93 22.77
C LEU A 97 -21.49 10.43 23.71
N ALA A 98 -20.27 10.60 23.22
CA ALA A 98 -19.12 11.12 23.93
C ALA A 98 -19.25 12.61 24.28
N PHE A 99 -20.07 13.35 23.51
CA PHE A 99 -20.24 14.79 23.64
C PHE A 99 -20.60 15.26 25.06
N GLY A 100 -21.41 14.50 25.81
CA GLY A 100 -21.79 14.87 27.18
C GLY A 100 -20.59 14.99 28.12
N VAL A 101 -19.67 14.03 28.04
CA VAL A 101 -18.40 14.03 28.79
C VAL A 101 -17.50 15.16 28.29
N TYR A 102 -17.33 15.26 26.97
CA TYR A 102 -16.46 16.25 26.33
C TYR A 102 -16.84 17.69 26.70
N ARG A 103 -18.15 18.00 26.72
CA ARG A 103 -18.68 19.31 27.10
C ARG A 103 -18.37 19.67 28.56
N LYS A 104 -18.53 18.72 29.47
CA LYS A 104 -18.27 18.93 30.91
C LYS A 104 -16.79 19.05 31.24
N LEU A 105 -15.94 18.30 30.54
CA LEU A 105 -14.50 18.42 30.70
C LEU A 105 -14.02 19.80 30.22
N ASN A 106 -14.40 20.19 29.02
CA ASN A 106 -13.77 21.35 28.37
C ASN A 106 -14.55 22.67 28.56
N ASN A 107 -15.60 22.70 29.40
CA ASN A 107 -16.47 23.85 29.64
C ASN A 107 -16.88 24.57 28.32
N LEU A 108 -17.58 23.84 27.46
CA LEU A 108 -17.84 24.27 26.07
C LEU A 108 -19.27 24.77 25.84
N ASN A 109 -19.39 25.88 25.11
CA ASN A 109 -20.62 26.38 24.49
C ASN A 109 -20.69 26.01 23.00
N ILE A 110 -20.46 24.73 22.66
CA ILE A 110 -20.68 24.23 21.29
C ILE A 110 -21.87 23.27 21.28
N SER A 111 -22.54 23.14 20.15
CA SER A 111 -23.62 22.16 19.98
C SER A 111 -23.06 20.76 19.73
N ARG A 112 -23.87 19.73 20.00
CA ARG A 112 -23.51 18.33 19.71
C ARG A 112 -23.23 18.11 18.22
N SER A 113 -24.05 18.72 17.35
CA SER A 113 -23.87 18.62 15.89
C SER A 113 -22.57 19.27 15.42
N ALA A 114 -22.21 20.43 15.96
CA ALA A 114 -20.94 21.09 15.64
C ALA A 114 -19.74 20.24 16.06
N PHE A 115 -19.80 19.58 17.22
CA PHE A 115 -18.74 18.66 17.66
C PHE A 115 -18.58 17.47 16.71
N VAL A 116 -19.68 16.79 16.35
CA VAL A 116 -19.65 15.65 15.43
C VAL A 116 -19.15 16.09 14.05
N LEU A 117 -19.68 17.19 13.51
CA LEU A 117 -19.29 17.72 12.21
C LEU A 117 -17.81 18.11 12.16
N SER A 118 -17.28 18.70 13.23
CA SER A 118 -15.84 19.02 13.33
C SER A 118 -14.95 17.77 13.32
N ASN A 119 -15.41 16.65 13.90
CA ASN A 119 -14.65 15.39 13.84
C ASN A 119 -14.72 14.76 12.44
N ILE A 120 -15.89 14.80 11.80
CA ILE A 120 -16.07 14.32 10.42
C ILE A 120 -15.19 15.15 9.47
N SER A 121 -15.26 16.47 9.53
CA SER A 121 -14.50 17.34 8.63
C SER A 121 -12.98 17.22 8.84
N PHE A 122 -12.55 16.89 10.05
CA PHE A 122 -11.16 16.58 10.32
C PHE A 122 -10.72 15.24 9.69
N ALA A 123 -11.58 14.22 9.75
CA ALA A 123 -11.27 12.87 9.27
C ALA A 123 -11.37 12.71 7.74
N VAL A 124 -12.39 13.31 7.10
CA VAL A 124 -12.69 13.11 5.67
C VAL A 124 -11.51 13.46 4.73
N PRO A 125 -10.75 14.55 4.93
CA PRO A 125 -9.62 14.88 4.05
C PRO A 125 -8.53 13.80 3.98
N VAL A 126 -8.40 12.96 5.00
CA VAL A 126 -7.45 11.83 5.00
C VAL A 126 -7.82 10.78 3.95
N LEU A 127 -9.11 10.64 3.65
CA LEU A 127 -9.64 9.68 2.67
C LEU A 127 -9.58 10.22 1.24
N LEU A 128 -9.53 11.53 1.08
CA LEU A 128 -9.63 12.21 -0.21
C LEU A 128 -8.57 11.78 -1.23
N PRO A 129 -7.28 11.58 -0.86
CA PRO A 129 -6.30 11.04 -1.79
C PRO A 129 -6.69 9.66 -2.32
N TRP A 130 -7.17 8.77 -1.47
CA TRP A 130 -7.61 7.44 -1.90
C TRP A 130 -8.83 7.52 -2.83
N VAL A 131 -9.83 8.35 -2.49
CA VAL A 131 -11.04 8.54 -3.32
C VAL A 131 -10.71 9.08 -4.71
N LEU A 132 -9.82 10.08 -4.79
CA LEU A 132 -9.40 10.65 -6.07
C LEU A 132 -8.59 9.63 -6.89
N LEU A 133 -7.65 8.92 -6.26
CA LEU A 133 -6.84 7.91 -6.92
C LEU A 133 -7.70 6.75 -7.44
N SER A 134 -8.54 6.15 -6.60
CA SER A 134 -9.36 5.02 -7.03
C SER A 134 -10.47 5.46 -7.99
N GLY A 135 -11.10 6.60 -7.75
CA GLY A 135 -12.18 7.12 -8.60
C GLY A 135 -11.69 7.49 -10.01
N ILE A 136 -10.50 8.10 -10.15
CA ILE A 136 -9.90 8.36 -11.46
C ILE A 136 -9.57 7.04 -12.16
N SER A 137 -9.03 6.05 -11.44
CA SER A 137 -8.76 4.73 -12.00
C SER A 137 -10.03 4.06 -12.53
N ASP A 138 -11.12 4.05 -11.74
CA ASP A 138 -12.40 3.47 -12.15
C ASP A 138 -12.95 4.15 -13.41
N ILE A 139 -12.87 5.48 -13.50
CA ILE A 139 -13.29 6.22 -14.70
C ILE A 139 -12.45 5.80 -15.91
N LEU A 140 -11.13 5.65 -15.76
CA LEU A 140 -10.26 5.22 -16.86
C LEU A 140 -10.59 3.79 -17.33
N PHE A 141 -10.96 2.88 -16.43
CA PHE A 141 -11.43 1.54 -16.78
C PHE A 141 -12.83 1.52 -17.40
N ALA A 142 -13.70 2.46 -17.04
CA ALA A 142 -15.04 2.60 -17.61
C ALA A 142 -15.04 3.21 -19.02
N LEU A 143 -14.03 4.03 -19.37
CA LEU A 143 -13.91 4.61 -20.69
C LEU A 143 -13.56 3.55 -21.75
N PRO A 144 -14.04 3.69 -23.01
CA PRO A 144 -13.75 2.74 -24.10
C PRO A 144 -12.36 2.98 -24.73
N LEU A 145 -11.35 3.28 -23.91
CA LEU A 145 -9.97 3.51 -24.35
C LEU A 145 -9.11 2.34 -23.87
N GLU A 146 -8.44 1.64 -24.79
CA GLU A 146 -7.63 0.46 -24.47
C GLU A 146 -6.24 0.82 -23.91
N TRP A 147 -5.61 1.88 -24.44
CA TRP A 147 -4.26 2.25 -24.01
C TRP A 147 -4.15 2.66 -22.52
N PRO A 148 -5.09 3.41 -21.90
CA PRO A 148 -5.01 3.74 -20.49
C PRO A 148 -5.22 2.50 -19.61
N LYS A 149 -6.07 1.56 -20.04
CA LYS A 149 -6.31 0.29 -19.34
C LYS A 149 -5.08 -0.59 -19.39
N ALA A 150 -4.50 -0.77 -20.58
CA ALA A 150 -3.27 -1.53 -20.77
C ALA A 150 -2.10 -0.93 -19.99
N TRP A 151 -2.04 0.40 -19.91
CA TRP A 151 -1.05 1.09 -19.08
C TRP A 151 -1.31 0.84 -17.59
N LEU A 152 -2.52 1.07 -17.08
CA LEU A 152 -2.88 0.86 -15.67
C LEU A 152 -2.85 -0.60 -15.22
N SER A 153 -2.96 -1.56 -16.14
CA SER A 153 -2.80 -2.99 -15.83
C SER A 153 -1.33 -3.40 -15.74
N SER A 154 -0.41 -2.61 -16.30
CA SER A 154 1.02 -2.84 -16.17
C SER A 154 1.56 -2.33 -14.82
N THR A 155 2.55 -3.03 -14.26
CA THR A 155 3.23 -2.62 -13.02
C THR A 155 3.85 -1.23 -13.15
N GLY A 156 4.51 -0.95 -14.29
CA GLY A 156 5.11 0.37 -14.56
C GLY A 156 4.07 1.49 -14.64
N GLY A 157 2.90 1.22 -15.22
CA GLY A 157 1.81 2.18 -15.28
C GLY A 157 1.18 2.45 -13.92
N GLN A 158 0.97 1.45 -13.06
CA GLN A 158 0.48 1.66 -11.69
C GLN A 158 1.45 2.52 -10.86
N VAL A 159 2.75 2.23 -10.94
CA VAL A 159 3.79 2.98 -10.23
C VAL A 159 3.84 4.43 -10.71
N SER A 160 3.88 4.66 -12.02
CA SER A 160 3.92 6.00 -12.59
C SER A 160 2.62 6.78 -12.35
N TYR A 161 1.46 6.11 -12.38
CA TYR A 161 0.17 6.67 -12.01
C TYR A 161 0.17 7.15 -10.55
N PHE A 162 0.60 6.30 -9.60
CA PHE A 162 0.65 6.67 -8.18
C PHE A 162 1.64 7.80 -7.91
N ILE A 163 2.84 7.77 -8.50
CA ILE A 163 3.83 8.84 -8.32
C ILE A 163 3.30 10.17 -8.87
N THR A 164 2.71 10.14 -10.07
CA THR A 164 2.10 11.34 -10.68
C THR A 164 0.98 11.88 -9.80
N PHE A 165 0.11 11.00 -9.31
CA PHE A 165 -0.95 11.36 -8.39
C PHE A 165 -0.42 11.96 -7.09
N LEU A 166 0.60 11.34 -6.47
CA LEU A 166 1.21 11.81 -5.24
C LEU A 166 1.80 13.22 -5.41
N VAL A 167 2.45 13.49 -6.55
CA VAL A 167 2.96 14.82 -6.88
C VAL A 167 1.80 15.81 -7.02
N LEU A 168 0.76 15.49 -7.79
CA LEU A 168 -0.40 16.36 -7.98
C LEU A 168 -1.11 16.68 -6.65
N VAL A 169 -1.42 15.67 -5.85
CA VAL A 169 -2.03 15.85 -4.52
C VAL A 169 -1.12 16.65 -3.59
N SER A 170 0.19 16.49 -3.67
CA SER A 170 1.11 17.27 -2.82
C SER A 170 1.15 18.76 -3.17
N VAL A 171 0.87 19.10 -4.43
CA VAL A 171 0.85 20.48 -4.92
C VAL A 171 -0.53 21.11 -4.70
N PHE A 172 -1.61 20.43 -5.10
CA PHE A 172 -2.97 20.98 -5.11
C PHE A 172 -3.81 20.57 -3.91
N GLY A 173 -3.47 19.47 -3.23
CA GLY A 173 -4.17 18.98 -2.04
C GLY A 173 -4.33 20.04 -0.95
N PRO A 174 -3.33 20.90 -0.65
CA PRO A 174 -3.52 21.97 0.32
C PRO A 174 -4.67 22.93 -0.01
N ALA A 175 -4.88 23.26 -1.28
CA ALA A 175 -5.98 24.13 -1.70
C ALA A 175 -7.35 23.47 -1.47
N LEU A 176 -7.40 22.14 -1.50
CA LEU A 176 -8.61 21.36 -1.26
C LEU A 176 -8.84 21.15 0.24
N ILE A 177 -7.79 20.78 0.99
CA ILE A 177 -7.84 20.50 2.43
C ILE A 177 -8.31 21.73 3.22
N HIS A 178 -7.81 22.93 2.93
CA HIS A 178 -8.24 24.12 3.69
C HIS A 178 -9.76 24.39 3.54
N ARG A 179 -10.35 24.03 2.40
CA ARG A 179 -11.79 24.20 2.15
C ARG A 179 -12.59 23.19 2.96
N PHE A 180 -12.16 21.93 2.99
CA PHE A 180 -12.78 20.89 3.82
C PHE A 180 -12.68 21.20 5.32
N TRP A 181 -11.59 21.84 5.76
CA TRP A 181 -11.43 22.28 7.14
C TRP A 181 -12.12 23.60 7.47
N TRP A 182 -12.85 24.20 6.53
CA TRP A 182 -13.50 25.50 6.68
C TRP A 182 -12.54 26.59 7.18
N CYS A 183 -11.28 26.55 6.73
CA CYS A 183 -10.31 27.58 7.05
C CYS A 183 -10.75 28.91 6.42
N SER A 184 -10.67 29.99 7.20
CA SER A 184 -10.99 31.35 6.74
C SER A 184 -9.74 32.23 6.82
N PRO A 185 -9.57 33.24 5.95
CA PRO A 185 -8.45 34.17 6.05
C PRO A 185 -8.35 34.83 7.42
N LEU A 186 -7.12 34.97 7.93
CA LEU A 186 -6.83 35.74 9.14
C LEU A 186 -7.04 37.23 8.83
N GLU A 187 -7.78 37.93 9.70
CA GLU A 187 -8.08 39.35 9.52
C GLU A 187 -6.81 40.22 9.49
N ASN A 188 -6.90 41.37 8.80
CA ASN A 188 -5.82 42.35 8.80
C ASN A 188 -5.72 42.97 10.20
N GLY A 189 -4.59 42.77 10.86
CA GLY A 189 -4.33 43.23 12.21
C GLY A 189 -2.93 42.84 12.67
N GLU A 190 -2.64 43.09 13.95
CA GLU A 190 -1.31 42.90 14.52
C GLU A 190 -0.77 41.47 14.32
N TYR A 191 -1.59 40.44 14.61
CA TYR A 191 -1.18 39.05 14.44
C TYR A 191 -0.79 38.71 13.01
N ARG A 192 -1.57 39.17 12.02
CA ARG A 192 -1.29 38.90 10.60
C ARG A 192 0.00 39.58 10.16
N SER A 193 0.18 40.85 10.51
CA SER A 193 1.40 41.61 10.18
C SER A 193 2.63 40.98 10.80
N ARG A 194 2.55 40.57 12.07
CA ARG A 194 3.65 39.92 12.80
C ARG A 194 4.08 38.60 12.18
N ILE A 195 3.11 37.72 11.86
CA ILE A 195 3.38 36.46 11.15
C ILE A 195 4.01 36.73 9.78
N ALA A 196 3.50 37.74 9.05
CA ALA A 196 4.00 38.12 7.73
C ALA A 196 5.45 38.63 7.77
N GLU A 197 5.76 39.51 8.71
CA GLU A 197 7.12 40.04 8.94
C GLU A 197 8.10 38.93 9.28
N LEU A 198 7.71 37.98 10.15
CA LEU A 198 8.57 36.86 10.50
C LEU A 198 8.83 35.94 9.30
N CYS A 199 7.80 35.67 8.49
CA CYS A 199 7.96 34.93 7.23
C CYS A 199 8.86 35.67 6.24
N GLN A 200 8.74 36.99 6.14
CA GLN A 200 9.59 37.82 5.30
C GLN A 200 11.05 37.78 5.77
N LYS A 201 11.30 37.95 7.08
CA LYS A 201 12.63 37.84 7.70
C LYS A 201 13.26 36.48 7.41
N ALA A 202 12.47 35.42 7.48
CA ALA A 202 12.93 34.07 7.16
C ALA A 202 13.05 33.80 5.65
N GLY A 203 12.54 34.68 4.77
CA GLY A 203 12.47 34.43 3.33
C GLY A 203 11.56 33.24 2.97
N VAL A 204 10.42 33.10 3.65
CA VAL A 204 9.37 32.12 3.36
C VAL A 204 8.20 32.80 2.65
N LYS A 205 7.95 32.38 1.41
CA LYS A 205 6.74 32.77 0.67
C LYS A 205 5.59 31.84 1.02
N TYR A 206 4.40 32.39 1.11
CA TYR A 206 3.15 31.68 1.38
C TYR A 206 2.01 32.30 0.53
N ALA A 207 0.91 31.57 0.42
CA ALA A 207 -0.29 31.98 -0.29
C ALA A 207 -1.19 32.84 0.61
N ASP A 208 -1.49 32.35 1.81
CA ASP A 208 -2.28 33.07 2.82
C ASP A 208 -2.02 32.56 4.24
N ILE A 209 -2.42 33.34 5.24
CA ILE A 209 -2.47 32.98 6.66
C ILE A 209 -3.95 32.79 7.01
N LEU A 210 -4.30 31.60 7.53
CA LEU A 210 -5.68 31.17 7.72
C LEU A 210 -5.96 30.82 9.19
N TYR A 211 -7.16 31.16 9.63
CA TYR A 211 -7.78 30.60 10.83
C TYR A 211 -8.09 29.12 10.64
N TRP A 212 -7.70 28.30 11.62
CA TRP A 212 -7.98 26.87 11.64
C TRP A 212 -9.00 26.52 12.73
N PRO A 213 -10.28 26.23 12.38
CA PRO A 213 -11.35 26.05 13.35
C PRO A 213 -11.43 24.62 13.94
N ILE A 214 -10.30 23.95 14.18
CA ILE A 214 -10.34 22.56 14.70
C ILE A 214 -10.91 22.52 16.11
N PHE A 215 -11.82 21.56 16.36
CA PHE A 215 -12.41 21.34 17.68
C PHE A 215 -12.99 22.64 18.28
N GLY A 216 -13.54 23.51 17.41
CA GLY A 216 -14.07 24.82 17.79
C GLY A 216 -13.02 25.91 18.01
N GLY A 217 -11.79 25.75 17.50
CA GLY A 217 -10.70 26.73 17.59
C GLY A 217 -10.01 26.79 18.95
N ARG A 218 -10.27 25.83 19.84
CA ARG A 218 -9.76 25.81 21.23
C ARG A 218 -8.41 25.09 21.42
N MET A 219 -7.96 24.31 20.45
CA MET A 219 -6.65 23.68 20.50
C MET A 219 -5.56 24.74 20.27
N ILE A 220 -4.57 24.85 21.16
CA ILE A 220 -3.39 25.72 20.95
C ILE A 220 -2.48 25.00 19.95
N THR A 221 -2.59 25.36 18.68
CA THR A 221 -1.77 24.76 17.61
C THR A 221 -1.61 25.70 16.43
N ALA A 222 -0.49 25.54 15.74
CA ALA A 222 -0.22 26.12 14.43
C ALA A 222 0.16 24.99 13.48
N GLY A 223 0.17 25.27 12.19
CA GLY A 223 0.64 24.32 11.21
C GLY A 223 1.01 25.00 9.90
N VAL A 224 1.87 24.35 9.14
CA VAL A 224 2.14 24.73 7.75
C VAL A 224 1.81 23.59 6.80
N MET A 225 1.12 23.94 5.72
CA MET A 225 0.75 23.01 4.65
C MET A 225 1.19 23.55 3.30
N GLY A 226 1.58 22.66 2.39
CA GLY A 226 1.88 22.97 1.00
C GLY A 226 3.38 23.12 0.66
N LEU A 227 3.78 22.40 -0.38
CA LEU A 227 5.15 22.39 -0.89
C LEU A 227 5.46 23.64 -1.72
N PHE A 228 4.51 24.05 -2.57
CA PHE A 228 4.67 25.19 -3.47
C PHE A 228 4.05 26.45 -2.87
N TYR A 229 4.75 27.58 -2.99
CA TYR A 229 4.36 28.81 -2.28
C TYR A 229 2.96 29.32 -2.65
N LYS A 230 2.48 29.10 -3.89
CA LYS A 230 1.11 29.49 -4.30
C LYS A 230 0.00 28.69 -3.62
N TYR A 231 0.33 27.53 -3.03
CA TYR A 231 -0.58 26.67 -2.28
C TYR A 231 -0.05 26.39 -0.88
N ARG A 232 0.83 27.26 -0.36
CA ARG A 232 1.37 27.13 0.99
C ARG A 232 0.54 27.98 1.93
N TYR A 233 -0.10 27.37 2.92
CA TYR A 233 -0.93 28.06 3.89
C TYR A 233 -0.33 27.93 5.29
N ILE A 234 -0.32 29.04 6.02
CA ILE A 234 0.04 29.07 7.44
C ILE A 234 -1.26 29.03 8.22
N LEU A 235 -1.44 28.01 9.05
CA LEU A 235 -2.63 27.77 9.84
C LEU A 235 -2.39 28.18 11.28
N VAL A 236 -3.30 28.96 11.85
CA VAL A 236 -3.28 29.37 13.26
C VAL A 236 -4.66 29.20 13.87
N THR A 237 -4.72 28.72 15.12
CA THR A 237 -5.99 28.63 15.86
C THR A 237 -6.24 29.90 16.68
N ARG A 238 -7.52 30.17 16.97
CA ARG A 238 -7.90 31.30 17.83
C ARG A 238 -7.34 31.17 19.24
N ALA A 239 -7.36 29.97 19.82
CA ALA A 239 -6.78 29.73 21.13
C ALA A 239 -5.27 29.98 21.17
N LEU A 240 -4.54 29.70 20.10
CA LEU A 240 -3.12 30.03 20.02
C LEU A 240 -2.90 31.54 20.11
N LEU A 241 -3.61 32.31 19.29
CA LEU A 241 -3.47 33.78 19.26
C LEU A 241 -3.88 34.43 20.58
N GLN A 242 -4.86 33.87 21.30
CA GLN A 242 -5.37 34.44 22.55
C GLN A 242 -4.58 34.00 23.81
N SER A 243 -3.86 32.88 23.76
CA SER A 243 -3.23 32.30 24.95
C SER A 243 -1.72 32.49 25.00
N LEU A 244 -1.08 32.86 23.89
CA LEU A 244 0.36 33.05 23.80
C LEU A 244 0.75 34.52 23.86
N GLU A 245 1.88 34.78 24.51
CA GLU A 245 2.53 36.09 24.44
C GLU A 245 3.12 36.33 23.04
N PRO A 246 3.40 37.59 22.65
CA PRO A 246 3.85 37.88 21.29
C PRO A 246 5.16 37.18 20.88
N ASP A 247 6.12 37.03 21.80
CA ASP A 247 7.38 36.33 21.56
C ASP A 247 7.22 34.80 21.52
N GLU A 248 6.29 34.26 22.30
CA GLU A 248 5.88 32.85 22.25
C GLU A 248 5.22 32.50 20.92
N MET A 249 4.34 33.37 20.42
CA MET A 249 3.74 33.21 19.10
C MET A 249 4.81 33.20 18.01
N ASP A 250 5.75 34.14 18.05
CA ASP A 250 6.85 34.19 17.08
C ASP A 250 7.69 32.91 17.11
N ALA A 251 7.96 32.37 18.28
CA ALA A 251 8.73 31.14 18.42
C ALA A 251 7.98 29.92 17.83
N VAL A 252 6.66 29.83 18.01
CA VAL A 252 5.84 28.78 17.36
C VAL A 252 5.83 28.93 15.84
N ILE A 253 5.63 30.15 15.33
CA ILE A 253 5.66 30.38 13.88
C ILE A 253 7.07 30.13 13.33
N GLY A 254 8.12 30.45 14.10
CA GLY A 254 9.50 30.12 13.77
C GLY A 254 9.75 28.61 13.69
N HIS A 255 9.12 27.81 14.55
CA HIS A 255 9.11 26.36 14.45
C HIS A 255 8.44 25.89 13.15
N GLU A 256 7.25 26.41 12.81
CA GLU A 256 6.56 26.09 11.54
C GLU A 256 7.38 26.48 10.31
N ILE A 257 8.03 27.64 10.33
CA ILE A 257 8.99 28.08 9.30
C ILE A 257 10.14 27.08 9.19
N GLY A 258 10.61 26.52 10.31
CA GLY A 258 11.61 25.47 10.37
C GLY A 258 11.22 24.24 9.54
N HIS A 259 9.95 23.81 9.60
CA HIS A 259 9.46 22.72 8.75
C HIS A 259 9.56 23.02 7.26
N VAL A 260 9.26 24.25 6.86
CA VAL A 260 9.37 24.69 5.46
C VAL A 260 10.84 24.71 5.01
N LYS A 261 11.71 25.30 5.81
CA LYS A 261 13.13 25.50 5.46
C LYS A 261 13.93 24.20 5.42
N LYS A 262 13.59 23.26 6.30
CA LYS A 262 14.17 21.92 6.32
C LYS A 262 13.47 20.95 5.35
N LYS A 263 12.45 21.42 4.61
CA LYS A 263 11.74 20.66 3.57
C LYS A 263 11.11 19.36 4.09
N HIS A 264 10.64 19.33 5.33
CA HIS A 264 10.10 18.11 5.95
C HIS A 264 8.96 17.49 5.13
N LEU A 265 8.08 18.32 4.56
CA LEU A 265 6.98 17.84 3.72
C LEU A 265 7.45 17.12 2.44
N LEU A 266 8.60 17.49 1.87
CA LEU A 266 9.18 16.79 0.72
C LEU A 266 9.68 15.40 1.12
N PHE A 267 10.30 15.30 2.29
CA PHE A 267 10.71 14.00 2.83
C PHE A 267 9.53 13.12 3.18
N TYR A 268 8.39 13.69 3.61
CA TYR A 268 7.17 12.89 3.78
C TYR A 268 6.73 12.24 2.47
N LEU A 269 6.74 12.96 1.35
CA LEU A 269 6.47 12.35 0.04
C LEU A 269 7.47 11.25 -0.31
N PHE A 270 8.76 11.48 -0.05
CA PHE A 270 9.79 10.48 -0.27
C PHE A 270 9.52 9.20 0.52
N PHE A 271 9.07 9.30 1.77
CA PHE A 271 8.70 8.14 2.58
C PHE A 271 7.39 7.47 2.13
N PHE A 272 6.41 8.23 1.64
CA PHE A 272 5.20 7.63 1.05
C PHE A 272 5.53 6.85 -0.22
N ALA A 273 6.35 7.42 -1.12
CA ALA A 273 6.83 6.74 -2.31
C ALA A 273 7.71 5.53 -1.95
N GLY A 274 8.56 5.64 -0.93
CA GLY A 274 9.37 4.53 -0.46
C GLY A 274 8.56 3.37 0.11
N TYR A 275 7.45 3.64 0.82
CA TYR A 275 6.53 2.58 1.24
C TYR A 275 5.93 1.83 0.06
N MET A 276 5.58 2.53 -1.02
CA MET A 276 5.04 1.89 -2.23
C MET A 276 6.03 0.85 -2.79
N PHE A 277 7.32 1.18 -2.90
CA PHE A 277 8.32 0.20 -3.36
C PHE A 277 8.46 -1.01 -2.43
N ILE A 278 8.43 -0.78 -1.11
CA ILE A 278 8.47 -1.85 -0.12
C ILE A 278 7.21 -2.72 -0.23
N ALA A 279 6.04 -2.11 -0.38
CA ALA A 279 4.76 -2.80 -0.53
C ALA A 279 4.76 -3.68 -1.79
N PHE A 280 5.19 -3.14 -2.94
CA PHE A 280 5.35 -3.92 -4.18
C PHE A 280 6.34 -5.07 -4.02
N ALA A 281 7.54 -4.82 -3.49
CA ALA A 281 8.54 -5.88 -3.28
C ALA A 281 8.04 -6.96 -2.30
N SER A 282 7.23 -6.58 -1.31
CA SER A 282 6.64 -7.53 -0.37
C SER A 282 5.44 -8.29 -0.95
N PHE A 283 4.76 -7.76 -1.97
CA PHE A 283 3.55 -8.35 -2.53
C PHE A 283 3.80 -9.77 -3.03
N ASP A 284 4.78 -9.93 -3.92
CA ASP A 284 5.11 -11.22 -4.53
C ASP A 284 5.63 -12.21 -3.48
N LEU A 285 6.43 -11.74 -2.52
CA LEU A 285 6.88 -12.57 -1.40
C LEU A 285 5.72 -13.10 -0.55
N ILE A 286 4.71 -12.27 -0.29
CA ILE A 286 3.51 -12.69 0.46
C ILE A 286 2.71 -13.69 -0.38
N VAL A 287 2.55 -13.46 -1.68
CA VAL A 287 1.87 -14.39 -2.58
C VAL A 287 2.57 -15.75 -2.59
N TYR A 288 3.90 -15.77 -2.74
CA TYR A 288 4.68 -17.00 -2.69
C TYR A 288 4.51 -17.71 -1.33
N LEU A 289 4.64 -16.98 -0.22
CA LEU A 289 4.43 -17.54 1.12
C LEU A 289 3.04 -18.16 1.27
N LEU A 290 1.99 -17.50 0.75
CA LEU A 290 0.62 -17.99 0.81
C LEU A 290 0.42 -19.27 -0.01
N ILE A 291 1.02 -19.35 -1.20
CA ILE A 291 0.93 -20.55 -2.05
C ILE A 291 1.65 -21.72 -1.37
N PHE A 292 2.85 -21.52 -0.85
CA PHE A 292 3.59 -22.57 -0.13
C PHE A 292 2.89 -23.05 1.14
N THR A 293 2.10 -22.19 1.78
CA THR A 293 1.35 -22.52 3.00
C THR A 293 -0.10 -22.97 2.73
N GLU A 294 -0.54 -23.00 1.46
CA GLU A 294 -1.88 -23.44 1.04
C GLU A 294 -2.27 -24.82 1.62
N PRO A 295 -1.39 -25.85 1.63
CA PRO A 295 -1.75 -27.16 2.18
C PRO A 295 -2.14 -27.09 3.66
N ALA A 296 -1.52 -26.20 4.44
CA ALA A 296 -1.89 -25.99 5.84
C ALA A 296 -3.28 -25.34 5.97
N PHE A 297 -3.63 -24.42 5.05
CA PHE A 297 -4.91 -23.73 5.03
C PHE A 297 -6.09 -24.60 4.54
N ARG A 298 -5.83 -25.65 3.75
CA ARG A 298 -6.87 -26.63 3.35
C ARG A 298 -7.52 -27.36 4.54
N THR A 299 -6.84 -27.46 5.68
CA THR A 299 -7.44 -28.04 6.89
C THR A 299 -8.47 -27.10 7.51
N LEU A 300 -8.28 -25.79 7.38
CA LEU A 300 -9.18 -24.75 7.89
C LEU A 300 -10.41 -24.54 7.01
N SER A 301 -10.31 -24.78 5.69
CA SER A 301 -11.48 -24.68 4.79
C SER A 301 -12.56 -25.73 5.08
N LYS A 302 -12.22 -26.83 5.77
CA LYS A 302 -13.20 -27.81 6.31
C LYS A 302 -14.19 -27.22 7.30
N ILE A 303 -13.91 -26.03 7.84
CA ILE A 303 -14.78 -25.29 8.78
C ILE A 303 -15.85 -24.44 8.02
N GLY A 304 -15.91 -24.54 6.68
CA GLY A 304 -16.91 -23.87 5.85
C GLY A 304 -16.56 -22.43 5.44
N ILE A 305 -15.32 -21.99 5.70
CA ILE A 305 -14.80 -20.71 5.20
C ILE A 305 -14.21 -20.92 3.82
N SER A 306 -14.61 -20.11 2.83
CA SER A 306 -14.05 -20.21 1.48
C SER A 306 -12.55 -19.90 1.48
N GLN A 307 -11.79 -20.69 0.73
CA GLN A 307 -10.34 -20.58 0.63
C GLN A 307 -9.89 -19.19 0.12
N THR A 308 -10.65 -18.61 -0.80
CA THR A 308 -10.41 -17.26 -1.33
C THR A 308 -10.55 -16.19 -0.23
N SER A 309 -11.56 -16.31 0.65
CA SER A 309 -11.72 -15.36 1.76
C SER A 309 -10.62 -15.50 2.79
N LEU A 310 -10.17 -16.73 3.07
CA LEU A 310 -9.08 -16.99 4.02
C LEU A 310 -7.74 -16.42 3.49
N THR A 311 -7.39 -16.72 2.25
CA THR A 311 -6.16 -16.21 1.60
C THR A 311 -6.15 -14.69 1.50
N THR A 312 -7.27 -14.09 1.05
CA THR A 312 -7.42 -12.62 0.99
C THR A 312 -7.34 -11.98 2.39
N GLY A 313 -7.93 -12.64 3.40
CA GLY A 313 -7.87 -12.19 4.79
C GLY A 313 -6.44 -12.20 5.34
N VAL A 314 -5.70 -13.31 5.17
CA VAL A 314 -4.30 -13.42 5.62
C VAL A 314 -3.42 -12.41 4.88
N PHE A 315 -3.56 -12.30 3.55
CA PHE A 315 -2.87 -11.30 2.75
C PHE A 315 -3.09 -9.88 3.30
N SER A 316 -4.35 -9.52 3.56
CA SER A 316 -4.73 -8.21 4.08
C SER A 316 -4.12 -7.96 5.47
N VAL A 317 -4.12 -8.95 6.35
CA VAL A 317 -3.50 -8.85 7.68
C VAL A 317 -2.00 -8.61 7.56
N ILE A 318 -1.29 -9.36 6.71
CA ILE A 318 0.15 -9.18 6.52
C ILE A 318 0.45 -7.78 5.97
N MET A 319 -0.32 -7.32 4.98
CA MET A 319 -0.18 -5.97 4.42
C MET A 319 -0.45 -4.87 5.45
N ILE A 320 -1.49 -5.02 6.29
CA ILE A 320 -1.78 -4.07 7.38
C ILE A 320 -0.66 -4.06 8.41
N VAL A 321 -0.13 -5.22 8.79
CA VAL A 321 1.01 -5.31 9.73
C VAL A 321 2.25 -4.64 9.15
N ASN A 322 2.56 -4.90 7.87
CA ASN A 322 3.66 -4.24 7.17
C ASN A 322 3.49 -2.71 7.17
N PHE A 323 2.31 -2.23 6.76
CA PHE A 323 1.94 -0.81 6.81
C PHE A 323 2.17 -0.21 8.21
N LEU A 324 1.62 -0.85 9.25
CA LEU A 324 1.72 -0.36 10.62
C LEU A 324 3.16 -0.32 11.10
N ILE A 325 3.97 -1.35 10.85
CA ILE A 325 5.38 -1.39 11.22
C ILE A 325 6.12 -0.23 10.53
N TYR A 326 5.96 -0.09 9.22
CA TYR A 326 6.62 0.96 8.46
C TYR A 326 6.27 2.35 8.98
N PHE A 327 4.96 2.66 9.09
CA PHE A 327 4.54 4.00 9.50
C PHE A 327 4.84 4.29 10.98
N ARG A 328 4.75 3.29 11.86
CA ARG A 328 5.01 3.44 13.29
C ARG A 328 6.48 3.64 13.62
N PHE A 329 7.35 2.86 12.98
CA PHE A 329 8.77 2.78 13.34
C PHE A 329 9.68 3.53 12.37
N VAL A 330 9.49 3.38 11.06
CA VAL A 330 10.34 4.04 10.05
C VAL A 330 9.89 5.49 9.85
N PHE A 331 8.66 5.69 9.37
CA PHE A 331 8.12 7.03 9.15
C PHE A 331 8.03 7.82 10.46
N GLY A 332 7.50 7.20 11.52
CA GLY A 332 7.43 7.80 12.85
C GLY A 332 8.79 8.20 13.43
N TYR A 333 9.87 7.46 13.14
CA TYR A 333 11.21 7.88 13.53
C TYR A 333 11.60 9.23 12.89
N PHE A 334 11.38 9.40 11.58
CA PHE A 334 11.70 10.65 10.90
C PHE A 334 10.81 11.80 11.35
N MET A 335 9.49 11.58 11.47
CA MET A 335 8.54 12.56 12.01
C MET A 335 9.04 13.16 13.32
N ARG A 336 9.35 12.31 14.32
CA ARG A 336 9.82 12.76 15.63
C ARG A 336 11.13 13.55 15.52
N ASN A 337 12.08 13.10 14.69
CA ASN A 337 13.36 13.80 14.55
C ASN A 337 13.24 15.14 13.79
N PHE A 338 12.30 15.26 12.85
CA PHE A 338 11.97 16.51 12.16
C PHE A 338 11.38 17.55 13.12
N GLU A 339 10.58 17.14 14.11
CA GLU A 339 10.13 18.04 15.18
C GLU A 339 11.31 18.68 15.93
N ARG A 340 12.29 17.87 16.35
CA ARG A 340 13.51 18.41 16.99
C ARG A 340 14.34 19.28 16.04
N GLN A 341 14.30 18.99 14.75
CA GLN A 341 14.98 19.80 13.74
C GLN A 341 14.31 21.17 13.57
N ALA A 342 12.98 21.22 13.61
CA ALA A 342 12.20 22.44 13.58
C ALA A 342 12.33 23.22 14.91
N ASP A 343 12.32 22.55 16.06
CA ASP A 343 12.62 23.15 17.38
C ASP A 343 14.00 23.83 17.36
N GLY A 344 15.01 23.17 16.79
CA GLY A 344 16.35 23.73 16.64
C GLY A 344 16.46 24.88 15.63
N TYR A 345 15.49 25.03 14.73
CA TYR A 345 15.49 26.12 13.74
C TYR A 345 15.20 27.49 14.36
N VAL A 346 14.51 27.52 15.51
CA VAL A 346 14.20 28.74 16.27
C VAL A 346 15.47 29.58 16.53
N TYR A 347 16.60 28.95 16.81
CA TYR A 347 17.90 29.61 17.01
C TYR A 347 18.48 30.34 15.78
N GLN A 348 17.90 30.14 14.59
CA GLN A 348 18.27 30.92 13.40
C GLN A 348 17.49 32.24 13.30
N LEU A 349 16.34 32.35 13.98
CA LEU A 349 15.45 33.52 13.95
C LEU A 349 15.52 34.35 15.23
N PHE A 350 15.84 33.71 16.35
CA PHE A 350 15.83 34.27 17.70
C PHE A 350 17.12 33.91 18.45
N GLU A 351 17.43 34.68 19.48
CA GLU A 351 18.65 34.49 20.28
C GLU A 351 18.60 33.24 21.18
N ASN A 352 17.41 32.90 21.66
CA ASN A 352 17.12 31.77 22.53
C ASN A 352 15.74 31.15 22.21
N ALA A 353 15.47 29.98 22.76
CA ALA A 353 14.25 29.19 22.61
C ALA A 353 13.37 29.21 23.88
N GLN A 354 13.63 30.11 24.84
CA GLN A 354 12.81 30.21 26.06
C GLN A 354 11.32 30.45 25.77
N PRO A 355 10.93 31.31 24.80
CA PRO A 355 9.51 31.48 24.46
C PRO A 355 8.88 30.16 24.00
N LEU A 356 9.56 29.38 23.15
CA LEU A 356 9.06 28.06 22.71
C LEU A 356 8.93 27.07 23.89
N ILE A 357 9.88 27.08 24.84
CA ILE A 357 9.81 26.25 26.05
C ILE A 357 8.60 26.65 26.90
N ARG A 358 8.33 27.95 27.08
CA ARG A 358 7.13 28.43 27.79
C ARG A 358 5.86 28.02 27.07
N THR A 359 5.81 28.11 25.75
CA THR A 359 4.67 27.63 24.95
C THR A 359 4.41 26.15 25.18
N PHE A 360 5.44 25.31 25.17
CA PHE A 360 5.29 23.87 25.45
C PHE A 360 4.71 23.60 26.84
N ARG A 361 5.16 24.35 27.86
CA ARG A 361 4.60 24.25 29.22
C ARG A 361 3.14 24.72 29.27
N LYS A 362 2.78 25.80 28.56
CA LYS A 362 1.39 26.26 28.40
C LYS A 362 0.54 25.19 27.72
N ILE A 363 0.99 24.61 26.60
CA ILE A 363 0.28 23.53 25.90
C ILE A 363 0.07 22.31 26.81
N ALA A 364 1.09 21.91 27.57
CA ALA A 364 0.96 20.80 28.53
C ALA A 364 -0.09 21.11 29.61
N ALA A 365 -0.10 22.33 30.14
CA ALA A 365 -1.09 22.77 31.13
C ALA A 365 -2.51 22.82 30.56
N PHE A 366 -2.70 23.33 29.34
CA PHE A 366 -4.01 23.43 28.70
C PHE A 366 -4.56 22.09 28.20
N SER A 367 -3.70 21.18 27.74
CA SER A 367 -4.11 19.88 27.20
C SER A 367 -4.51 18.87 28.27
N SER A 368 -4.23 19.14 29.55
CA SER A 368 -4.43 18.18 30.66
C SER A 368 -3.80 16.81 30.41
N GLN A 369 -2.76 16.74 29.56
CA GLN A 369 -2.02 15.51 29.28
C GLN A 369 -0.66 15.52 29.98
N PRO A 370 -0.11 14.34 30.32
CA PRO A 370 1.25 14.26 30.84
C PRO A 370 2.23 14.82 29.83
N SER A 371 3.15 15.66 30.30
CA SER A 371 4.21 16.21 29.45
C SER A 371 5.17 15.15 28.93
N ASP A 372 5.25 13.98 29.58
CA ASP A 372 6.08 12.83 29.22
C ASP A 372 5.34 11.77 28.37
N LYS A 373 4.07 11.99 28.04
CA LYS A 373 3.28 11.03 27.27
C LYS A 373 3.92 10.76 25.90
N PRO A 374 4.28 9.50 25.59
CA PRO A 374 4.91 9.18 24.32
C PRO A 374 3.92 9.25 23.16
N ASN A 375 4.41 9.63 21.99
CA ASN A 375 3.65 9.64 20.75
C ASN A 375 4.48 9.03 19.61
N TRP A 376 3.82 8.47 18.61
CA TRP A 376 4.46 7.86 17.45
C TRP A 376 5.01 8.89 16.44
N HIS A 377 4.45 10.11 16.37
CA HIS A 377 4.86 11.13 15.39
C HIS A 377 5.53 12.36 16.01
N HIS A 378 5.36 12.59 17.32
CA HIS A 378 6.07 13.64 18.06
C HIS A 378 6.80 13.06 19.27
N PHE A 379 7.93 13.64 19.65
CA PHE A 379 8.48 13.42 20.98
C PHE A 379 7.54 13.99 22.04
N SER A 380 7.62 13.48 23.26
CA SER A 380 6.88 14.06 24.38
C SER A 380 7.32 15.51 24.61
N ILE A 381 6.44 16.31 25.20
CA ILE A 381 6.73 17.73 25.49
C ILE A 381 7.98 17.85 26.38
N SER A 382 8.11 17.00 27.39
CA SER A 382 9.27 16.92 28.28
C SER A 382 10.58 16.64 27.54
N GLU A 383 10.56 15.74 26.54
CA GLU A 383 11.74 15.45 25.73
C GLU A 383 12.13 16.61 24.80
N ARG A 384 11.14 17.34 24.26
CA ARG A 384 11.38 18.52 23.42
C ARG A 384 11.95 19.68 24.24
N VAL A 385 11.38 19.95 25.41
CA VAL A 385 11.91 20.96 26.34
C VAL A 385 13.34 20.63 26.76
N ARG A 386 13.61 19.38 27.16
CA ARG A 386 14.97 18.94 27.54
C ARG A 386 15.96 19.07 26.38
N TYR A 387 15.52 18.84 25.15
CA TYR A 387 16.36 19.03 23.97
C TYR A 387 16.68 20.51 23.75
N LEU A 388 15.70 21.41 23.86
CA LEU A 388 15.91 22.85 23.77
C LEU A 388 16.84 23.36 24.88
N GLU A 389 16.65 22.92 26.13
CA GLU A 389 17.54 23.27 27.25
C GLU A 389 19.00 22.83 27.01
N ARG A 390 19.21 21.68 26.35
CA ARG A 390 20.56 21.25 25.93
C ARG A 390 21.13 22.13 24.82
N CYS A 391 20.30 22.61 23.89
CA CYS A 391 20.72 23.53 22.83
C CYS A 391 21.07 24.92 23.38
N GLU A 392 20.38 25.39 24.43
CA GLU A 392 20.74 26.60 25.16
C GLU A 392 22.12 26.48 25.80
N ALA A 393 22.42 25.33 26.42
CA ALA A 393 23.71 25.08 27.03
C ALA A 393 24.85 24.87 26.01
N ASP A 394 24.57 24.20 24.89
CA ASP A 394 25.55 23.94 23.83
C ASP A 394 24.88 23.86 22.45
N ARG A 395 25.06 24.91 21.62
CA ARG A 395 24.49 25.00 20.27
C ARG A 395 24.94 23.88 19.33
N ARG A 396 26.02 23.14 19.64
CA ARG A 396 26.45 21.97 18.84
C ARG A 396 25.40 20.86 18.79
N TRP A 397 24.45 20.81 19.74
CA TRP A 397 23.33 19.87 19.69
C TRP A 397 22.46 20.03 18.45
N ILE A 398 22.31 21.26 17.92
CA ILE A 398 21.55 21.54 16.70
C ILE A 398 22.23 20.89 15.50
N THR A 399 23.53 21.11 15.32
CA THR A 399 24.32 20.51 14.24
C THR A 399 24.38 18.99 14.35
N ARG A 400 24.46 18.45 15.56
CA ARG A 400 24.38 16.99 15.79
C ARG A 400 23.05 16.42 15.34
N GLN A 401 21.93 17.09 15.64
CA GLN A 401 20.60 16.65 15.21
C GLN A 401 20.46 16.71 13.68
N ASP A 402 20.91 17.78 13.03
CA ASP A 402 20.93 17.91 11.57
C ASP A 402 21.75 16.79 10.90
N ASN A 403 22.95 16.51 11.43
CA ASN A 403 23.82 15.45 10.92
C ASN A 403 23.23 14.05 11.13
N LYS A 404 22.58 13.81 12.27
CA LYS A 404 21.88 12.55 12.54
C LYS A 404 20.80 12.30 11.49
N ILE A 405 19.96 13.30 11.22
CA ILE A 405 18.89 13.20 10.22
C ILE A 405 19.46 12.93 8.83
N ARG A 406 20.50 13.67 8.42
CA ARG A 406 21.16 13.46 7.12
C ARG A 406 21.69 12.03 6.97
N LYS A 407 22.38 11.51 7.99
CA LYS A 407 22.88 10.12 7.98
C LYS A 407 21.72 9.11 7.93
N SER A 408 20.66 9.32 8.71
CA SER A 408 19.49 8.45 8.67
C SER A 408 18.79 8.45 7.31
N LEU A 409 18.71 9.59 6.62
CA LEU A 409 18.16 9.69 5.26
C LEU A 409 19.00 8.90 4.25
N VAL A 410 20.32 8.97 4.34
CA VAL A 410 21.23 8.17 3.49
C VAL A 410 21.04 6.67 3.74
N VAL A 411 21.01 6.24 5.00
CA VAL A 411 20.77 4.83 5.36
C VAL A 411 19.42 4.36 4.82
N TYR A 412 18.37 5.17 4.96
CA TYR A 412 17.06 4.85 4.42
C TYR A 412 17.08 4.74 2.88
N ALA A 413 17.73 5.67 2.18
CA ALA A 413 17.81 5.64 0.72
C ALA A 413 18.59 4.41 0.20
N LEU A 414 19.68 4.04 0.87
CA LEU A 414 20.44 2.82 0.55
C LEU A 414 19.62 1.56 0.83
N GLY A 415 18.89 1.51 1.95
CA GLY A 415 17.99 0.41 2.26
C GLY A 415 16.85 0.28 1.24
N LEU A 416 16.27 1.40 0.81
CA LEU A 416 15.24 1.42 -0.22
C LEU A 416 15.78 0.92 -1.56
N LEU A 417 16.98 1.37 -1.96
CA LEU A 417 17.64 0.91 -3.19
C LEU A 417 17.88 -0.60 -3.15
N LEU A 418 18.31 -1.14 -2.01
CA LEU A 418 18.47 -2.57 -1.81
C LEU A 418 17.14 -3.31 -1.98
N VAL A 419 16.06 -2.85 -1.32
CA VAL A 419 14.73 -3.47 -1.45
C VAL A 419 14.24 -3.45 -2.89
N VAL A 420 14.39 -2.33 -3.60
CA VAL A 420 14.01 -2.21 -5.01
C VAL A 420 14.82 -3.17 -5.88
N THR A 421 16.13 -3.26 -5.66
CA THR A 421 17.01 -4.13 -6.44
C THR A 421 16.69 -5.61 -6.20
N VAL A 422 16.50 -6.00 -4.94
CA VAL A 422 16.14 -7.37 -4.55
C VAL A 422 14.74 -7.71 -5.06
N GLY A 423 13.75 -6.84 -4.89
CA GLY A 423 12.41 -7.03 -5.41
C GLY A 423 12.39 -7.17 -6.94
N TYR A 424 13.18 -6.36 -7.64
CA TYR A 424 13.34 -6.49 -9.09
C TYR A 424 13.95 -7.84 -9.50
N GLN A 425 15.01 -8.29 -8.81
CA GLN A 425 15.62 -9.60 -9.05
C GLN A 425 14.67 -10.77 -8.77
N ILE A 426 13.84 -10.67 -7.72
CA ILE A 426 12.83 -11.69 -7.39
C ILE A 426 11.70 -11.69 -8.42
N ASN A 427 11.36 -10.56 -9.04
CA ASN A 427 10.24 -10.49 -9.97
C ASN A 427 10.63 -10.73 -11.43
N TYR A 428 11.83 -10.30 -11.82
CA TYR A 428 12.28 -10.30 -13.23
C TYR A 428 13.61 -11.02 -13.44
N GLY A 429 14.34 -11.36 -12.37
CA GLY A 429 15.58 -12.12 -12.45
C GLY A 429 15.37 -13.63 -12.60
N GLU A 430 16.45 -14.37 -12.81
CA GLU A 430 16.43 -15.83 -12.98
C GLU A 430 15.84 -16.55 -11.76
N THR A 431 16.20 -16.10 -10.55
CA THR A 431 15.63 -16.62 -9.30
C THR A 431 14.11 -16.48 -9.27
N GLY A 432 13.59 -15.36 -9.76
CA GLY A 432 12.16 -15.11 -9.87
C GLY A 432 11.44 -16.06 -10.81
N ARG A 433 12.02 -16.28 -11.99
CA ARG A 433 11.50 -17.26 -12.95
C ARG A 433 11.45 -18.65 -12.35
N TYR A 434 12.54 -19.08 -11.70
CA TYR A 434 12.61 -20.37 -11.04
C TYR A 434 11.52 -20.53 -9.95
N ILE A 435 11.33 -19.50 -9.10
CA ILE A 435 10.27 -19.50 -8.08
C ILE A 435 8.89 -19.54 -8.74
N SER A 436 8.66 -18.71 -9.76
CA SER A 436 7.39 -18.63 -10.49
C SER A 436 7.03 -19.96 -11.16
N GLU A 437 8.00 -20.66 -11.75
CA GLU A 437 7.77 -21.97 -12.38
C GLU A 437 7.47 -23.05 -11.32
N HIS A 438 8.15 -23.03 -10.17
CA HIS A 438 7.83 -23.93 -9.06
C HIS A 438 6.44 -23.68 -8.49
N VAL A 439 6.05 -22.41 -8.38
CA VAL A 439 4.71 -22.00 -7.97
C VAL A 439 3.67 -22.46 -8.99
N LEU A 440 3.96 -22.33 -10.29
CA LEU A 440 3.09 -22.81 -11.36
C LEU A 440 2.87 -24.33 -11.27
N VAL A 441 3.92 -25.12 -11.00
CA VAL A 441 3.78 -26.57 -10.75
C VAL A 441 2.78 -26.83 -9.62
N GLN A 442 2.87 -26.13 -8.49
CA GLN A 442 1.94 -26.33 -7.37
C GLN A 442 0.50 -25.96 -7.73
N ILE A 443 0.30 -24.88 -8.49
CA ILE A 443 -1.02 -24.48 -8.97
C ILE A 443 -1.61 -25.56 -9.89
N ILE A 444 -0.83 -26.07 -10.84
CA ILE A 444 -1.28 -27.11 -11.76
C ILE A 444 -1.60 -28.41 -10.99
N LEU A 445 -0.77 -28.81 -10.04
CA LEU A 445 -1.04 -30.00 -9.20
C LEU A 445 -2.34 -29.85 -8.40
N ASN A 446 -2.60 -28.68 -7.81
CA ASN A 446 -3.84 -28.39 -7.11
C ASN A 446 -5.06 -28.47 -8.04
N GLU A 447 -4.93 -28.02 -9.29
CA GLU A 447 -6.03 -28.08 -10.26
C GLU A 447 -6.26 -29.50 -10.79
N ILE A 448 -5.19 -30.28 -10.98
CA ILE A 448 -5.28 -31.72 -11.30
C ILE A 448 -5.99 -32.47 -10.17
N GLU A 449 -5.75 -32.14 -8.90
CA GLU A 449 -6.50 -32.78 -7.80
C GLU A 449 -8.01 -32.50 -7.87
N LYS A 450 -8.44 -31.34 -8.39
CA LYS A 450 -9.86 -31.01 -8.57
C LYS A 450 -10.45 -31.60 -9.85
N SER A 451 -9.64 -31.68 -10.90
CA SER A 451 -10.00 -32.16 -12.24
C SER A 451 -9.00 -33.21 -12.72
N PRO A 452 -9.01 -34.42 -12.11
CA PRO A 452 -7.99 -35.43 -12.35
C PRO A 452 -8.02 -36.04 -13.76
N GLU A 453 -9.10 -35.84 -14.51
CA GLU A 453 -9.32 -36.39 -15.86
C GLU A 453 -9.06 -35.36 -16.97
N ASN A 454 -8.19 -34.37 -16.74
CA ASN A 454 -7.86 -33.36 -17.74
C ASN A 454 -6.44 -33.59 -18.32
N PRO A 455 -6.30 -34.28 -19.48
CA PRO A 455 -5.00 -34.57 -20.08
C PRO A 455 -4.22 -33.31 -20.45
N LYS A 456 -4.90 -32.19 -20.74
CA LYS A 456 -4.28 -30.90 -21.06
C LYS A 456 -3.54 -30.31 -19.85
N LEU A 457 -4.09 -30.46 -18.64
CA LEU A 457 -3.43 -29.98 -17.41
C LEU A 457 -2.18 -30.82 -17.11
N ILE A 458 -2.25 -32.13 -17.32
CA ILE A 458 -1.10 -33.03 -17.15
C ILE A 458 -0.03 -32.76 -18.22
N GLN A 459 -0.42 -32.49 -19.46
CA GLN A 459 0.48 -32.04 -20.52
C GLN A 459 1.22 -30.76 -20.10
N THR A 460 0.46 -29.76 -19.63
CA THR A 460 1.01 -28.47 -19.17
C THR A 460 1.98 -28.68 -18.01
N LEU A 461 1.68 -29.60 -17.08
CA LEU A 461 2.60 -29.98 -16.01
C LEU A 461 3.92 -30.55 -16.55
N GLY A 462 3.84 -31.37 -17.61
CA GLY A 462 5.01 -31.88 -18.33
C GLY A 462 5.85 -30.77 -18.95
N ASP A 463 5.22 -29.79 -19.61
CA ASP A 463 5.90 -28.62 -20.19
C ASP A 463 6.64 -27.81 -19.13
N VAL A 464 6.00 -27.58 -17.98
CA VAL A 464 6.63 -26.86 -16.86
C VAL A 464 7.78 -27.68 -16.27
N TYR A 465 7.62 -29.00 -16.08
CA TYR A 465 8.70 -29.86 -15.61
C TYR A 465 9.89 -29.89 -16.56
N TYR A 466 9.64 -29.88 -17.88
CA TYR A 466 10.69 -29.81 -18.89
C TYR A 466 11.46 -28.49 -18.80
N ASN A 467 10.76 -27.36 -18.67
CA ASN A 467 11.36 -26.03 -18.54
C ASN A 467 12.23 -25.89 -17.27
N ILE A 468 11.80 -26.45 -16.14
CA ILE A 468 12.60 -26.47 -14.89
C ILE A 468 13.64 -27.61 -14.84
N LYS A 469 13.89 -28.28 -15.98
CA LYS A 469 14.85 -29.38 -16.15
C LYS A 469 14.61 -30.59 -15.24
N GLN A 470 13.37 -30.81 -14.79
CA GLN A 470 12.97 -32.02 -14.08
C GLN A 470 12.51 -33.09 -15.08
N TYR A 471 13.44 -33.52 -15.95
CA TYR A 471 13.16 -34.42 -17.09
C TYR A 471 12.41 -35.72 -16.72
N PRO A 472 12.73 -36.44 -15.62
CA PRO A 472 11.95 -37.62 -15.23
C PRO A 472 10.46 -37.32 -15.03
N LYS A 473 10.15 -36.23 -14.33
CA LYS A 473 8.77 -35.85 -14.05
C LYS A 473 8.05 -35.33 -15.29
N ALA A 474 8.78 -34.67 -16.20
CA ALA A 474 8.25 -34.26 -17.49
C ALA A 474 7.83 -35.47 -18.32
N ILE A 475 8.70 -36.49 -18.43
CA ILE A 475 8.42 -37.75 -19.12
C ILE A 475 7.21 -38.44 -18.49
N ASP A 476 7.16 -38.57 -17.16
CA ASP A 476 6.04 -39.22 -16.46
C ASP A 476 4.72 -38.47 -16.70
N ALA A 477 4.74 -37.14 -16.69
CA ALA A 477 3.57 -36.31 -16.97
C ALA A 477 3.11 -36.47 -18.42
N TYR A 478 4.00 -36.37 -19.40
CA TYR A 478 3.65 -36.58 -20.81
C TYR A 478 3.09 -37.98 -21.07
N LYS A 479 3.70 -39.02 -20.51
CA LYS A 479 3.17 -40.39 -20.60
C LYS A 479 1.80 -40.53 -19.96
N SER A 480 1.58 -39.90 -18.81
CA SER A 480 0.28 -39.91 -18.13
C SER A 480 -0.79 -39.17 -18.94
N SER A 481 -0.43 -38.06 -19.58
CA SER A 481 -1.32 -37.31 -20.48
C SER A 481 -1.69 -38.16 -21.71
N LEU A 482 -0.72 -38.82 -22.35
CA LEU A 482 -0.95 -39.72 -23.49
C LEU A 482 -1.72 -40.99 -23.11
N ALA A 483 -1.64 -41.45 -21.87
CA ALA A 483 -2.47 -42.56 -21.39
C ALA A 483 -3.96 -42.20 -21.36
N MET A 484 -4.29 -40.91 -21.20
CA MET A 484 -5.66 -40.39 -21.22
C MET A 484 -6.11 -39.94 -22.61
N ASP A 485 -5.20 -39.35 -23.38
CA ASP A 485 -5.43 -38.86 -24.75
C ASP A 485 -4.31 -39.33 -25.68
N PRO A 486 -4.37 -40.58 -26.18
CA PRO A 486 -3.29 -41.17 -26.98
C PRO A 486 -3.03 -40.45 -28.31
N ASP A 487 -4.06 -39.82 -28.86
CA ASP A 487 -4.03 -39.17 -30.17
C ASP A 487 -3.79 -37.66 -30.08
N ASN A 488 -3.10 -37.20 -29.02
CA ASN A 488 -2.76 -35.79 -28.85
C ASN A 488 -1.46 -35.43 -29.60
N PRO A 489 -1.53 -34.75 -30.77
CA PRO A 489 -0.34 -34.47 -31.55
C PRO A 489 0.67 -33.60 -30.80
N THR A 490 0.20 -32.66 -29.97
CA THR A 490 1.08 -31.77 -29.21
C THR A 490 1.84 -32.52 -28.11
N THR A 491 1.17 -33.38 -27.34
CA THR A 491 1.85 -34.14 -26.27
C THR A 491 2.84 -35.16 -26.85
N LEU A 492 2.48 -35.83 -27.95
CA LEU A 492 3.39 -36.72 -28.69
C LEU A 492 4.63 -35.95 -29.16
N ASN A 493 4.42 -34.76 -29.73
CA ASN A 493 5.49 -33.88 -30.18
C ASN A 493 6.40 -33.42 -29.03
N ASN A 494 5.83 -32.96 -27.92
CA ASN A 494 6.61 -32.47 -26.78
C ASN A 494 7.46 -33.58 -26.14
N LEU A 495 6.93 -34.80 -26.06
CA LEU A 495 7.69 -35.95 -25.58
C LEU A 495 8.77 -36.38 -26.58
N ALA A 496 8.49 -36.34 -27.89
CA ALA A 496 9.47 -36.60 -28.93
C ALA A 496 10.63 -35.60 -28.88
N TRP A 497 10.30 -34.31 -28.77
CA TRP A 497 11.26 -33.22 -28.62
C TRP A 497 12.15 -33.40 -27.38
N LEU A 498 11.54 -33.77 -26.24
CA LEU A 498 12.28 -34.07 -25.01
C LEU A 498 13.28 -35.21 -25.25
N TYR A 499 12.85 -36.35 -25.79
CA TYR A 499 13.75 -37.47 -26.08
C TYR A 499 14.83 -37.13 -27.11
N ALA A 500 14.57 -36.18 -28.01
CA ALA A 500 15.52 -35.78 -29.04
C ALA A 500 16.58 -34.81 -28.55
N THR A 501 16.20 -33.88 -27.67
CA THR A 501 16.99 -32.67 -27.35
C THR A 501 17.37 -32.53 -25.88
N CYS A 502 17.05 -33.52 -25.03
CA CYS A 502 17.38 -33.47 -23.61
C CYS A 502 18.88 -33.23 -23.40
N GLU A 503 19.21 -32.26 -22.52
CA GLU A 503 20.61 -31.96 -22.16
C GLU A 503 21.28 -33.11 -21.37
N ASP A 504 20.48 -34.01 -20.81
CA ASP A 504 20.94 -35.16 -20.04
C ASP A 504 20.76 -36.44 -20.85
N ASP A 505 21.88 -36.97 -21.34
CA ASP A 505 21.95 -38.15 -22.21
C ASP A 505 21.20 -39.38 -21.68
N ARG A 506 20.96 -39.46 -20.35
CA ARG A 506 20.19 -40.55 -19.73
C ARG A 506 18.74 -40.58 -20.17
N TYR A 507 18.20 -39.46 -20.62
CA TYR A 507 16.81 -39.31 -21.06
C TYR A 507 16.71 -39.11 -22.57
N VAL A 508 17.81 -39.23 -23.32
CA VAL A 508 17.78 -39.21 -24.78
C VAL A 508 17.39 -40.60 -25.27
N ASP A 509 16.32 -40.67 -26.06
CA ASP A 509 15.87 -41.91 -26.70
C ASP A 509 15.55 -41.63 -28.17
N LYS A 510 16.55 -41.85 -29.01
CA LYS A 510 16.49 -41.55 -30.45
C LYS A 510 15.37 -42.33 -31.14
N ALA A 511 15.15 -43.58 -30.76
CA ALA A 511 14.14 -44.42 -31.38
C ALA A 511 12.73 -43.95 -31.01
N MET A 512 12.50 -43.64 -29.73
CA MET A 512 11.23 -43.09 -29.27
C MET A 512 10.96 -41.70 -29.83
N ALA A 513 11.97 -40.83 -29.92
CA ALA A 513 11.85 -39.51 -30.53
C ALA A 513 11.32 -39.60 -31.98
N LEU A 514 11.93 -40.47 -32.80
CA LEU A 514 11.49 -40.68 -34.18
C LEU A 514 10.09 -41.29 -34.26
N SER A 515 9.79 -42.30 -33.45
CA SER A 515 8.48 -42.94 -33.44
C SER A 515 7.36 -41.98 -33.05
N LEU A 516 7.56 -41.19 -31.98
CA LEU A 516 6.55 -40.28 -31.47
C LEU A 516 6.34 -39.06 -32.38
N SER A 517 7.40 -38.51 -32.96
CA SER A 517 7.29 -37.41 -33.93
C SER A 517 6.59 -37.83 -35.22
N GLN A 518 6.79 -39.06 -35.70
CA GLN A 518 6.04 -39.62 -36.83
C GLN A 518 4.56 -39.80 -36.51
N GLN A 519 4.21 -40.25 -35.29
CA GLN A 519 2.82 -40.35 -34.85
C GLN A 519 2.17 -38.97 -34.74
N ALA A 520 2.87 -37.98 -34.17
CA ALA A 520 2.40 -36.60 -34.09
C ALA A 520 2.12 -36.03 -35.49
N LEU A 521 3.03 -36.25 -36.45
CA LEU A 521 2.87 -35.79 -37.83
C LEU A 521 1.70 -36.47 -38.54
N ALA A 522 1.44 -37.75 -38.27
CA ALA A 522 0.30 -38.45 -38.86
C ALA A 522 -1.05 -37.86 -38.42
N LEU A 523 -1.10 -37.29 -37.21
CA LEU A 523 -2.29 -36.66 -36.63
C LEU A 523 -2.43 -35.18 -37.04
N ASP A 524 -1.32 -34.46 -37.18
CA ASP A 524 -1.28 -33.07 -37.63
C ASP A 524 -0.17 -32.84 -38.68
N PRO A 525 -0.44 -33.15 -39.97
CA PRO A 525 0.59 -33.19 -41.02
C PRO A 525 1.16 -31.84 -41.45
N ASP A 526 0.47 -30.75 -41.12
CA ASP A 526 0.79 -29.40 -41.61
C ASP A 526 1.28 -28.47 -40.50
N ALA A 527 1.52 -29.00 -39.30
CA ALA A 527 2.08 -28.26 -38.17
C ALA A 527 3.60 -28.07 -38.29
N PRO A 528 4.10 -26.82 -38.46
CA PRO A 528 5.54 -26.58 -38.65
C PRO A 528 6.41 -27.04 -37.47
N HIS A 529 5.92 -26.87 -36.24
CA HIS A 529 6.63 -27.27 -35.02
C HIS A 529 6.76 -28.80 -34.88
N ILE A 530 5.85 -29.57 -35.46
CA ILE A 530 5.92 -31.04 -35.49
C ILE A 530 6.93 -31.50 -36.53
N LEU A 531 6.94 -30.86 -37.70
CA LEU A 531 7.94 -31.12 -38.74
C LEU A 531 9.36 -30.82 -38.24
N ASP A 532 9.57 -29.73 -37.51
CA ASP A 532 10.87 -29.39 -36.89
C ASP A 532 11.32 -30.44 -35.87
N THR A 533 10.40 -30.91 -35.02
CA THR A 533 10.69 -31.98 -34.06
C THR A 533 11.01 -33.30 -34.76
N LEU A 534 10.31 -33.63 -35.86
CA LEU A 534 10.62 -34.79 -36.68
C LEU A 534 11.98 -34.65 -37.37
N ALA A 535 12.31 -33.48 -37.89
CA ALA A 535 13.59 -33.21 -38.52
C ALA A 535 14.74 -33.39 -37.51
N GLU A 536 14.62 -32.85 -36.30
CA GLU A 536 15.58 -33.10 -35.22
C GLU A 536 15.68 -34.58 -34.86
N SER A 537 14.54 -35.28 -34.79
CA SER A 537 14.51 -36.72 -34.52
C SER A 537 15.18 -37.54 -35.63
N LEU A 538 14.99 -37.18 -36.91
CA LEU A 538 15.68 -37.81 -38.04
C LEU A 538 17.19 -37.54 -37.98
N PHE A 539 17.58 -36.31 -37.64
CA PHE A 539 18.97 -35.89 -37.53
C PHE A 539 19.75 -36.69 -36.48
N ILE A 540 19.23 -36.81 -35.25
CA ILE A 540 19.91 -37.57 -34.18
C ILE A 540 19.99 -39.07 -34.47
N ASN A 541 19.10 -39.59 -35.34
CA ASN A 541 19.11 -40.96 -35.85
C ASN A 541 20.02 -41.14 -37.10
N GLY A 542 20.75 -40.10 -37.52
CA GLY A 542 21.69 -40.17 -38.64
C GLY A 542 21.05 -40.06 -40.03
N ARG A 543 19.74 -39.77 -40.12
CA ARG A 543 19.00 -39.61 -41.37
C ARG A 543 19.01 -38.13 -41.80
N ILE A 544 20.21 -37.61 -42.07
CA ILE A 544 20.46 -36.17 -42.24
C ILE A 544 19.76 -35.61 -43.49
N ASP A 545 19.77 -36.33 -44.61
CA ASP A 545 19.11 -35.87 -45.85
C ASP A 545 17.60 -35.67 -45.65
N GLU A 546 16.94 -36.62 -44.96
CA GLU A 546 15.51 -36.55 -44.66
C GLU A 546 15.20 -35.47 -43.63
N ALA A 547 16.09 -35.23 -42.66
CA ALA A 547 15.97 -34.11 -41.73
C ALA A 547 15.98 -32.76 -42.47
N ILE A 548 16.89 -32.57 -43.43
CA ILE A 548 16.97 -31.35 -44.26
C ILE A 548 15.69 -31.15 -45.08
N GLU A 549 15.15 -32.20 -45.68
CA GLU A 549 13.91 -32.12 -46.47
C GLU A 549 12.70 -31.79 -45.58
N THR A 550 12.60 -32.45 -44.42
CA THR A 550 11.52 -32.23 -43.45
C THR A 550 11.55 -30.80 -42.90
N GLU A 551 12.74 -30.29 -42.59
CA GLU A 551 12.93 -28.92 -42.08
C GLU A 551 12.62 -27.84 -43.13
N LYS A 552 12.92 -28.10 -44.41
CA LYS A 552 12.49 -27.22 -45.51
C LYS A 552 10.98 -27.12 -45.60
N ARG A 553 10.28 -28.25 -45.43
CA ARG A 553 8.81 -28.28 -45.40
C ARG A 553 8.26 -27.50 -44.19
N ALA A 554 8.88 -27.63 -43.02
CA ALA A 554 8.51 -26.83 -41.84
C ALA A 554 8.64 -25.33 -42.12
N LEU A 555 9.74 -24.91 -42.75
CA LEU A 555 10.00 -23.53 -43.12
C LEU A 555 8.99 -22.97 -44.13
N GLU A 556 8.60 -23.78 -45.13
CA GLU A 556 7.59 -23.40 -46.13
C GLU A 556 6.21 -23.14 -45.52
N LEU A 557 5.81 -23.97 -44.54
CA LEU A 557 4.51 -23.86 -43.85
C LEU A 557 4.51 -22.80 -42.73
N SER A 558 5.68 -22.25 -42.36
CA SER A 558 5.80 -21.25 -41.29
C SER A 558 5.58 -19.80 -41.77
N ASN A 559 4.63 -19.10 -41.13
CA ASN A 559 4.29 -17.70 -41.43
C ASN A 559 4.85 -16.68 -40.43
N LEU A 560 5.11 -17.06 -39.16
CA LEU A 560 5.50 -16.11 -38.10
C LEU A 560 6.89 -16.33 -37.47
N ASP A 561 7.55 -17.48 -37.66
CA ASP A 561 8.79 -17.83 -36.94
C ASP A 561 9.89 -18.45 -37.83
N ARG A 562 9.97 -18.00 -39.09
CA ARG A 562 10.90 -18.54 -40.11
C ARG A 562 12.37 -18.60 -39.67
N HIS A 563 12.79 -17.71 -38.77
CA HIS A 563 14.18 -17.64 -38.30
C HIS A 563 14.61 -18.88 -37.51
N ILE A 564 13.71 -19.49 -36.72
CA ILE A 564 14.04 -20.67 -35.90
C ILE A 564 14.34 -21.85 -36.82
N TYR A 565 13.44 -22.11 -37.79
CA TYR A 565 13.60 -23.19 -38.77
C TYR A 565 14.81 -23.00 -39.68
N LEU A 566 15.14 -21.76 -40.07
CA LEU A 566 16.36 -21.47 -40.84
C LEU A 566 17.63 -21.86 -40.08
N LYS A 567 17.69 -21.56 -38.78
CA LYS A 567 18.83 -21.91 -37.93
C LYS A 567 18.97 -23.42 -37.78
N GLN A 568 17.85 -24.12 -37.64
CA GLN A 568 17.84 -25.59 -37.55
C GLN A 568 18.27 -26.24 -38.87
N LEU A 569 17.78 -25.72 -39.99
CA LEU A 569 18.19 -26.16 -41.33
C LEU A 569 19.68 -25.97 -41.56
N GLU A 570 20.25 -24.83 -41.16
CA GLU A 570 21.68 -24.56 -41.26
C GLU A 570 22.51 -25.55 -40.43
N LYS A 571 22.06 -25.88 -39.20
CA LYS A 571 22.67 -26.92 -38.36
C LYS A 571 22.73 -28.26 -39.10
N PHE A 572 21.63 -28.70 -39.71
CA PHE A 572 21.58 -29.98 -40.43
C PHE A 572 22.46 -29.99 -41.69
N GLN A 573 22.46 -28.89 -42.45
CA GLN A 573 23.30 -28.76 -43.65
C GLN A 573 24.79 -28.75 -43.34
N ASN A 574 25.19 -28.11 -42.23
CA ASN A 574 26.59 -28.08 -41.81
C ASN A 574 27.08 -29.45 -41.34
N ALA A 575 26.21 -30.31 -40.82
CA ALA A 575 26.57 -31.68 -40.43
C ALA A 575 26.80 -32.63 -41.64
N LEU A 576 26.38 -32.21 -42.84
CA LEU A 576 26.59 -32.96 -44.09
C LEU A 576 27.87 -32.55 -44.83
N ARG A 577 28.48 -31.43 -44.42
CA ARG A 577 29.78 -30.94 -44.91
C ARG A 577 30.91 -31.54 -44.10
#